data_AF-A0A1E1WDE7-F1
#
_entry.id   AF-A0A1E1WDE7-F1
#
_cell.length_a   1.000
_cell.length_b   1.000
_cell.length_c   1.000
_cell.angle_alpha   90.00
_cell.angle_beta   90.00
_cell.angle_gamma   90.00
#
_symmetry.space_group_name_H-M   'P 1'
#
loop_
_entity.id
_entity.type
_entity.pdbx_description
1 polymer ?
#
loop_
_entity_poly.entity_id
_entity_poly.type
_entity_poly.pdbx_seq_one_letter_code
_entity_poly.pdbx_strand_id
1 'polypeptide(L)'
;KFRNGHKCATSWIVVCLVAWEGIPQSEADLDYTLLSHKLNRYGLPTTRRCATNENRTCACQGLDPETCGASYSFGCSWSMYYNGCKYARSKTVRKFRLSVKTEESEIEERMHVLATLLSPLYMNLAPKSFENQCQFEKEASDCR
;
A
#
# COMPACT_ATOMS: atom_id res chain seq x y z
N LYS A 1 -4.23 -21.24 11.58
CA LYS A 1 -4.22 -22.43 10.70
C LYS A 1 -3.40 -23.53 11.36
N PHE A 2 -4.00 -24.71 11.55
CA PHE A 2 -3.26 -25.91 11.95
C PHE A 2 -2.47 -26.46 10.76
N ARG A 3 -1.22 -26.86 10.99
CA ARG A 3 -0.34 -27.48 10.00
C ARG A 3 -0.45 -29.00 10.14
N ASN A 4 -1.14 -29.64 9.21
CA ASN A 4 -1.41 -31.07 9.26
C ASN A 4 -0.12 -31.89 9.47
N GLY A 5 -0.16 -32.83 10.42
CA GLY A 5 0.96 -33.69 10.77
C GLY A 5 1.99 -33.08 11.74
N HIS A 6 1.90 -31.79 12.07
CA HIS A 6 2.83 -31.17 13.02
C HIS A 6 2.42 -31.38 14.48
N LYS A 7 3.40 -31.75 15.31
CA LYS A 7 3.28 -31.88 16.77
C LYS A 7 4.20 -30.92 17.54
N CYS A 8 4.89 -30.01 16.84
CA CYS A 8 5.80 -29.04 17.44
C CYS A 8 5.07 -27.78 17.97
N ALA A 9 5.81 -26.91 18.66
CA ALA A 9 5.29 -25.66 19.21
C ALA A 9 4.70 -24.70 18.15
N THR A 10 5.10 -24.83 16.88
CA THR A 10 4.59 -24.01 15.76
C THR A 10 3.61 -24.78 14.87
N SER A 11 2.94 -25.80 15.41
CA SER A 11 1.89 -26.55 14.71
C SER A 11 0.67 -25.68 14.36
N TRP A 12 0.46 -24.61 15.11
CA TRP A 12 -0.51 -23.55 14.80
C TRP A 12 0.22 -22.29 14.37
N ILE A 13 -0.31 -21.64 13.32
CA ILE A 13 0.18 -20.35 12.84
C ILE A 13 -0.97 -19.37 12.68
N VAL A 14 -0.68 -18.09 12.91
CA VAL A 14 -1.57 -16.98 12.55
C VAL A 14 -1.42 -16.71 11.06
N VAL A 15 -2.53 -16.59 10.33
CA VAL A 15 -2.54 -16.34 8.86
C VAL A 15 -3.15 -14.98 8.52
N CYS A 16 -4.06 -14.50 9.36
CA CYS A 16 -4.73 -13.21 9.19
C CYS A 16 -5.05 -12.65 10.58
N LEU A 17 -4.87 -11.34 10.73
CA LEU A 17 -5.33 -10.54 11.85
C LEU A 17 -6.21 -9.44 11.28
N VAL A 18 -7.32 -9.15 11.94
CA VAL A 18 -8.24 -8.07 11.58
C VAL A 18 -8.46 -7.21 12.81
N ALA A 19 -8.09 -5.93 12.72
CA ALA A 19 -8.44 -4.92 13.71
C ALA A 19 -9.65 -4.15 13.18
N TRP A 20 -10.82 -4.38 13.76
CA TRP A 20 -12.06 -3.71 13.36
C TRP A 20 -12.01 -2.19 13.62
N GLU A 21 -11.29 -1.79 14.67
CA GLU A 21 -11.06 -0.40 15.06
C GLU A 21 -9.59 -0.05 14.80
N GLY A 22 -9.20 0.01 13.53
CA GLY A 22 -7.80 0.21 13.13
C GLY A 22 -7.30 1.66 13.19
N ILE A 23 -8.18 2.62 12.86
CA ILE A 23 -7.93 4.06 12.92
C ILE A 23 -9.18 4.77 13.47
N PRO A 24 -9.06 6.01 13.98
CA PRO A 24 -10.22 6.80 14.35
C PRO A 24 -11.18 7.01 13.17
N GLN A 25 -12.49 6.96 13.42
CA GLN A 25 -13.50 7.11 12.36
C GLN A 25 -13.37 8.44 11.60
N SER A 26 -13.03 9.53 12.29
CA SER A 26 -12.80 10.84 11.67
C SER A 26 -11.65 10.82 10.65
N GLU A 27 -10.60 10.03 10.91
CA GLU A 27 -9.48 9.86 9.98
C GLU A 27 -9.92 9.04 8.76
N ALA A 28 -10.72 7.99 8.98
CA ALA A 28 -11.26 7.17 7.89
C ALA A 28 -12.18 7.98 6.95
N ASP A 29 -13.07 8.81 7.50
CA ASP A 29 -13.98 9.67 6.72
C ASP A 29 -13.21 10.72 5.91
N LEU A 30 -12.17 11.31 6.52
CA LEU A 30 -11.26 12.25 5.86
C LEU A 30 -10.49 11.57 4.72
N ASP A 31 -9.89 10.41 4.99
CA ASP A 31 -9.13 9.62 4.00
C ASP A 31 -10.01 9.25 2.82
N TYR A 32 -11.23 8.76 3.07
CA TYR A 32 -12.19 8.40 2.02
C TYR A 32 -12.54 9.62 1.15
N THR A 33 -12.88 10.75 1.76
CA THR A 33 -13.28 11.97 1.04
C THR A 33 -12.13 12.51 0.18
N LEU A 34 -10.95 12.66 0.79
CA LEU A 34 -9.78 13.21 0.11
C LEU A 34 -9.33 12.32 -1.04
N LEU A 35 -9.14 11.03 -0.79
CA LEU A 35 -8.60 10.10 -1.80
C LEU A 35 -9.59 9.89 -2.93
N SER A 36 -10.89 9.78 -2.64
CA SER A 36 -11.91 9.68 -3.69
C SER A 36 -11.87 10.89 -4.61
N HIS A 37 -11.78 12.12 -4.08
CA HIS A 37 -11.69 13.31 -4.92
C HIS A 37 -10.37 13.36 -5.71
N LYS A 38 -9.23 13.19 -5.03
CA LYS A 38 -7.90 13.38 -5.64
C LYS A 38 -7.56 12.31 -6.67
N LEU A 39 -7.88 11.04 -6.40
CA LEU A 39 -7.52 9.93 -7.29
C LEU A 39 -8.39 9.90 -8.54
N ASN A 40 -9.68 10.26 -8.45
CA ASN A 40 -10.54 10.39 -9.63
C ASN A 40 -10.10 11.55 -10.53
N ARG A 41 -9.66 12.67 -9.95
CA ARG A 41 -9.33 13.88 -10.73
C ARG A 41 -7.90 13.92 -11.24
N TYR A 42 -6.95 13.39 -10.46
CA TYR A 42 -5.52 13.56 -10.72
C TYR A 42 -4.72 12.25 -10.68
N GLY A 43 -5.37 11.13 -10.31
CA GLY A 43 -4.70 9.85 -10.15
C GLY A 43 -4.18 9.28 -11.47
N LEU A 44 -3.06 8.56 -11.38
CA LEU A 44 -2.49 7.81 -12.49
C LEU A 44 -2.63 6.31 -12.18
N PRO A 45 -3.62 5.61 -12.77
CA PRO A 45 -3.90 4.22 -12.42
C PRO A 45 -2.74 3.30 -12.79
N THR A 46 -2.45 2.35 -11.92
CA THR A 46 -1.42 1.33 -12.08
C THR A 46 -2.06 0.00 -12.47
N THR A 47 -1.78 -0.48 -13.68
CA THR A 47 -2.27 -1.79 -14.12
C THR A 47 -1.53 -2.91 -13.39
N ARG A 48 -2.29 -3.79 -12.73
CA ARG A 48 -1.76 -4.97 -12.02
C ARG A 48 -2.25 -6.24 -12.69
N ARG A 49 -1.44 -7.31 -12.64
CA ARG A 49 -1.81 -8.63 -13.20
C ARG A 49 -3.16 -9.12 -12.64
N CYS A 50 -3.44 -8.86 -11.36
CA CYS A 50 -4.67 -9.28 -10.69
C CYS A 50 -5.91 -8.45 -11.03
N ALA A 51 -5.83 -7.44 -11.90
CA ALA A 51 -6.99 -6.66 -12.31
C ALA A 51 -7.98 -7.44 -13.18
N THR A 52 -7.52 -8.54 -13.79
CA THR A 52 -8.32 -9.41 -14.67
C THR A 52 -8.16 -10.89 -14.28
N ASN A 53 -9.09 -11.72 -14.71
CA ASN A 53 -9.00 -13.17 -14.61
C ASN A 53 -7.85 -13.72 -15.50
N GLU A 54 -7.56 -15.01 -15.37
CA GLU A 54 -6.45 -15.66 -16.11
C GLU A 54 -6.54 -15.46 -17.63
N ASN A 55 -7.74 -15.59 -18.19
CA ASN A 55 -8.00 -15.40 -19.62
C ASN A 55 -8.09 -13.94 -20.06
N ARG A 56 -8.05 -12.98 -19.13
CA ARG A 56 -8.15 -11.53 -19.37
C ARG A 56 -9.44 -11.09 -20.08
N THR A 57 -10.55 -11.76 -19.79
CA THR A 57 -11.85 -11.53 -20.43
C THR A 57 -12.90 -10.95 -19.50
N CYS A 58 -12.67 -10.90 -18.19
CA CYS A 58 -13.67 -10.40 -17.26
C CYS A 58 -13.81 -8.88 -17.30
N ALA A 59 -15.01 -8.38 -17.00
CA ALA A 59 -15.32 -6.96 -16.85
C ALA A 59 -15.56 -6.57 -15.37
N CYS A 60 -14.89 -7.23 -14.42
CA CYS A 60 -15.15 -7.06 -12.98
C CYS A 60 -14.95 -5.64 -12.45
N GLN A 61 -14.09 -4.85 -13.10
CA GLN A 61 -13.88 -3.46 -12.71
C GLN A 61 -14.95 -2.53 -13.29
N GLY A 62 -15.77 -3.00 -14.25
CA GLY A 62 -16.59 -2.14 -15.11
C GLY A 62 -15.94 -1.93 -16.48
N LEU A 63 -16.76 -1.60 -17.48
CA LEU A 63 -16.33 -1.38 -18.87
C LEU A 63 -16.09 0.09 -19.20
N ASP A 64 -16.70 1.00 -18.45
CA ASP A 64 -16.55 2.43 -18.63
C ASP A 64 -15.23 2.90 -17.99
N PRO A 65 -14.25 3.39 -18.77
CA PRO A 65 -12.94 3.78 -18.26
C PRO A 65 -13.00 4.94 -17.25
N GLU A 66 -14.06 5.75 -17.26
CA GLU A 66 -14.21 6.89 -16.35
C GLU A 66 -14.73 6.49 -14.97
N THR A 67 -15.35 5.31 -14.85
CA THR A 67 -16.00 4.85 -13.60
C THR A 67 -15.53 3.48 -13.13
N CYS A 68 -14.70 2.80 -13.92
CA CYS A 68 -14.21 1.47 -13.56
C CYS A 68 -13.31 1.47 -12.32
N GLY A 69 -13.31 0.36 -11.59
CA GLY A 69 -12.40 0.13 -10.48
C GLY A 69 -10.94 0.20 -10.91
N ALA A 70 -10.12 0.91 -10.13
CA ALA A 70 -8.72 1.13 -10.43
C ALA A 70 -7.82 0.87 -9.21
N SER A 71 -6.55 0.62 -9.48
CA SER A 71 -5.49 0.57 -8.46
C SER A 71 -4.56 1.76 -8.63
N TYR A 72 -4.19 2.41 -7.53
CA TYR A 72 -3.20 3.49 -7.50
C TYR A 72 -2.03 3.03 -6.62
N SER A 73 -0.79 3.29 -7.05
CA SER A 73 0.41 2.83 -6.35
C SER A 73 1.36 4.00 -6.10
N PHE A 74 1.67 4.24 -4.84
CA PHE A 74 2.56 5.31 -4.38
C PHE A 74 3.77 4.75 -3.63
N GLY A 75 4.71 5.63 -3.31
CA GLY A 75 5.95 5.26 -2.62
C GLY A 75 6.96 4.57 -3.52
N CYS A 76 7.90 3.88 -2.87
CA CYS A 76 8.92 3.09 -3.54
C CYS A 76 8.38 1.69 -3.90
N SER A 77 8.93 1.11 -4.96
CA SER A 77 8.69 -0.29 -5.30
C SER A 77 9.98 -0.91 -5.78
N TRP A 78 10.12 -2.22 -5.59
CA TRP A 78 11.24 -2.96 -6.17
C TRP A 78 11.10 -3.03 -7.69
N SER A 79 12.22 -2.97 -8.39
CA SER A 79 12.34 -3.07 -9.83
C SER A 79 13.40 -4.09 -10.19
N MET A 80 13.04 -5.05 -11.05
CA MET A 80 13.96 -6.07 -11.54
C MET A 80 15.13 -5.48 -12.34
N TYR A 81 14.93 -4.33 -12.97
CA TYR A 81 15.97 -3.67 -13.78
C TYR A 81 17.14 -3.14 -12.95
N TYR A 82 16.91 -2.86 -11.67
CA TYR A 82 17.92 -2.34 -10.75
C TYR A 82 18.23 -3.32 -9.62
N ASN A 83 17.48 -4.43 -9.53
CA ASN A 83 17.42 -5.29 -8.36
C ASN A 83 17.32 -4.47 -7.05
N GLY A 84 16.45 -3.47 -7.05
CA GLY A 84 16.39 -2.44 -6.02
C GLY A 84 15.24 -1.45 -6.27
N CYS A 85 15.29 -0.28 -5.65
CA CYS A 85 14.24 0.72 -5.79
C CYS A 85 14.07 1.18 -7.26
N LYS A 86 12.82 1.32 -7.73
CA LYS A 86 12.50 1.88 -9.06
C LYS A 86 13.11 3.26 -9.31
N TYR A 87 13.44 4.01 -8.25
CA TYR A 87 14.02 5.35 -8.32
C TYR A 87 15.56 5.36 -8.32
N ALA A 88 16.23 4.22 -8.47
CA ALA A 88 17.70 4.12 -8.40
C ALA A 88 18.49 5.06 -9.34
N ARG A 89 17.85 5.59 -10.40
CA ARG A 89 18.46 6.54 -11.34
C ARG A 89 17.75 7.90 -11.39
N SER A 90 16.78 8.14 -10.50
CA SER A 90 15.98 9.36 -10.50
C SER A 90 16.70 10.48 -9.73
N LYS A 91 17.01 11.58 -10.42
CA LYS A 91 17.56 12.80 -9.77
C LYS A 91 16.52 13.50 -8.88
N THR A 92 15.25 13.40 -9.26
CA THR A 92 14.13 13.96 -8.50
C THR A 92 13.07 12.87 -8.38
N VAL A 93 12.71 12.53 -7.14
CA VAL A 93 11.75 11.47 -6.84
C VAL A 93 10.41 12.08 -6.49
N ARG A 94 9.35 11.60 -7.14
CA ARG A 94 7.95 11.91 -6.81
C ARG A 94 7.28 10.61 -6.37
N LYS A 95 7.30 10.33 -5.06
CA LYS A 95 6.73 9.09 -4.48
C LYS A 95 5.20 9.07 -4.62
N PHE A 96 4.56 10.22 -4.54
CA PHE A 96 3.11 10.39 -4.60
C PHE A 96 2.66 11.01 -5.93
N ARG A 97 3.17 10.46 -7.04
CA ARG A 97 3.00 11.08 -8.36
C ARG A 97 1.54 11.13 -8.81
N LEU A 98 1.06 12.33 -9.16
CA LEU A 98 -0.22 12.61 -9.79
C LEU A 98 -0.01 13.29 -11.16
N SER A 99 -1.11 13.46 -11.91
CA SER A 99 -1.10 14.20 -13.18
C SER A 99 -0.75 15.67 -12.99
N VAL A 100 -1.14 16.28 -11.86
CA VAL A 100 -0.87 17.67 -11.49
C VAL A 100 0.06 17.70 -10.27
N LYS A 101 1.25 18.29 -10.43
CA LYS A 101 2.32 18.26 -9.41
C LYS A 101 1.93 18.98 -8.10
N THR A 102 1.17 20.07 -8.17
CA THR A 102 0.76 20.84 -6.99
C THR A 102 -0.23 20.08 -6.11
N GLU A 103 -0.88 19.05 -6.62
CA GLU A 103 -1.86 18.24 -5.88
C GLU A 103 -1.20 17.10 -5.08
N GLU A 104 0.11 16.86 -5.28
CA GLU A 104 0.82 15.71 -4.71
C GLU A 104 1.08 15.83 -3.21
N SER A 105 1.38 17.04 -2.72
CA SER A 105 1.82 17.27 -1.34
C SER A 105 0.76 16.86 -0.33
N GLU A 106 -0.52 17.09 -0.64
CA GLU A 106 -1.63 16.73 0.24
C GLU A 106 -1.81 15.22 0.36
N ILE A 107 -1.64 14.47 -0.74
CA ILE A 107 -1.65 13.00 -0.68
C ILE A 107 -0.41 12.49 0.07
N GLU A 108 0.76 13.06 -0.20
CA GLU A 108 2.00 12.68 0.49
C GLU A 108 1.87 12.83 2.00
N GLU A 109 1.47 14.01 2.47
CA GLU A 109 1.25 14.29 3.89
C GLU A 109 0.23 13.34 4.48
N ARG A 110 -0.92 13.15 3.82
CA ARG A 110 -1.97 12.27 4.32
C ARG A 110 -1.52 10.83 4.47
N MET A 111 -0.82 10.29 3.47
CA MET A 111 -0.30 8.92 3.51
C MET A 111 0.75 8.74 4.63
N HIS A 112 1.57 9.75 4.90
CA HIS A 112 2.51 9.74 6.02
C HIS A 112 1.82 9.77 7.38
N VAL A 113 0.76 10.59 7.55
CA VAL A 113 -0.06 10.59 8.77
C VAL A 113 -0.69 9.23 9.00
N LEU A 114 -1.32 8.65 7.97
CA LEU A 114 -1.95 7.33 8.07
C LEU A 114 -0.94 6.23 8.44
N ALA A 115 0.25 6.24 7.82
CA ALA A 115 1.32 5.31 8.18
C ALA A 115 1.76 5.47 9.65
N THR A 116 1.84 6.71 10.14
CA THR A 116 2.20 7.01 11.53
C THR A 116 1.14 6.49 12.50
N LEU A 117 -0.15 6.67 12.19
CA LEU A 117 -1.27 6.17 13.00
C LEU A 117 -1.31 4.64 13.06
N LEU A 118 -1.03 3.96 11.95
CA LEU A 118 -1.09 2.50 11.86
C LEU A 118 0.13 1.80 12.47
N SER A 119 1.29 2.46 12.51
CA SER A 119 2.57 1.84 12.92
C SER A 119 2.54 1.25 14.34
N PRO A 120 2.05 1.95 15.38
CA PRO A 120 1.93 1.38 16.73
C PRO A 120 1.01 0.16 16.79
N LEU A 121 -0.11 0.19 16.04
CA LEU A 121 -1.05 -0.93 15.99
C LEU A 121 -0.39 -2.18 15.40
N TYR A 122 0.34 -2.02 14.30
CA TYR A 122 1.06 -3.11 13.66
C TYR A 122 2.18 -3.66 14.55
N MET A 123 2.94 -2.79 15.21
CA MET A 123 3.95 -3.19 16.19
C MET A 123 3.36 -4.04 17.32
N ASN A 124 2.18 -3.67 17.83
CA ASN A 124 1.52 -4.41 18.91
C ASN A 124 0.92 -5.75 18.45
N LEU A 125 0.29 -5.80 17.28
CA LEU A 125 -0.42 -6.99 16.81
C LEU A 125 0.51 -8.02 16.15
N ALA A 126 1.59 -7.59 15.51
CA ALA A 126 2.53 -8.46 14.80
C ALA A 126 4.00 -8.01 14.98
N PRO A 127 4.51 -7.98 16.22
CA PRO A 127 5.80 -7.35 16.56
C PRO A 127 6.98 -7.92 15.77
N LYS A 128 7.04 -9.24 15.58
CA LYS A 128 8.15 -9.85 14.83
C LYS A 128 8.14 -9.45 13.35
N SER A 129 6.95 -9.28 12.76
CA SER A 129 6.81 -8.82 11.39
C SER A 129 7.19 -7.34 11.25
N PHE A 130 6.76 -6.51 12.20
CA PHE A 130 7.14 -5.10 12.29
C PHE A 130 8.67 -4.93 12.38
N GLU A 131 9.31 -5.63 13.33
CA GLU A 131 10.77 -5.62 13.52
C GLU A 131 11.51 -5.99 12.22
N ASN A 132 11.07 -7.03 11.53
CA ASN A 132 11.69 -7.46 10.26
C ASN A 132 11.59 -6.37 9.16
N GLN A 133 10.53 -5.56 9.14
CA GLN A 133 10.38 -4.47 8.14
C GLN A 133 11.20 -3.22 8.49
N CYS A 134 11.39 -2.95 9.79
CA CYS A 134 12.16 -1.82 10.30
C CYS A 134 13.67 -2.11 10.44
N GLN A 135 14.12 -3.35 10.24
CA GLN A 135 15.53 -3.75 10.41
C GLN A 135 16.54 -2.82 9.69
N PHE A 136 16.17 -2.27 8.53
CA PHE A 136 17.02 -1.40 7.71
C PHE A 136 16.45 0.01 7.51
N GLU A 137 15.64 0.49 8.46
CA GLU A 137 14.98 1.80 8.35
C GLU A 137 15.98 2.96 8.23
N LYS A 138 17.13 2.87 8.93
CA LYS A 138 18.15 3.92 8.89
C LYS A 138 18.97 3.89 7.61
N GLU A 139 19.32 2.70 7.14
CA GLU A 139 20.14 2.47 5.95
C GLU A 139 19.40 2.80 4.65
N ALA A 140 18.07 2.67 4.67
CA ALA A 140 17.21 2.86 3.50
C ALA A 140 16.03 3.80 3.80
N SER A 141 16.27 4.87 4.55
CA SER A 141 15.26 5.85 4.97
C SER A 141 14.50 6.47 3.80
N ASP A 142 15.19 6.76 2.69
CA ASP A 142 14.57 7.24 1.45
C ASP A 142 13.56 6.25 0.83
N CYS A 143 13.60 4.98 1.24
CA CYS A 143 12.67 3.92 0.82
C CYS A 143 11.75 3.46 1.94
N ARG A 144 11.53 4.30 2.95
CA ARG A 144 10.46 4.17 3.93
C ARG A 144 9.45 5.32 3.77
#